data_AF-A0A0C9LM38-F1
#
_entry.id   AF-A0A0C9LM38-F1
#
_cell.length_a   1.000
_cell.length_b   1.000
_cell.length_c   1.000
_cell.angle_alpha   90.00
_cell.angle_beta   90.00
_cell.angle_gamma   90.00
#
_symmetry.space_group_name_H-M   'P 1'
#
loop_
_entity.id
_entity.type
_entity.pdbx_description
1 polymer ?
#
loop_
_entity_poly.entity_id
_entity_poly.type
_entity_poly.pdbx_seq_one_letter_code
_entity_poly.pdbx_strand_id
1 'polypeptide(L)'
;MHEDEMNDPNEAYVGKICTALLEYSSKMTPDSWKLHLGSDMKVDSEQGDIEDCDQLGIVYHPRVQDCPWLAHFDTISRAQMVEVERIQRFTDVCYYRTLQNPRKSVVFKYAFVIQNFHNLWDELQIWASIPRHPSIPPVDKIVVEGEDELRILGFTIFLVHGGNMQEFPRSLIKFSWLQQLIQAVDDLNLEYGVWHRDIAPRNLLVGDDDAIKLIDFNFALRFGERFGDRRQTHRGKFIWE
;
A
#
# COMPACT_ATOMS: atom_id res chain seq x y z
N MET A 1 25.16 -10.17 30.12
CA MET A 1 25.88 -10.88 29.04
C MET A 1 24.98 -11.97 28.52
N HIS A 2 24.32 -11.71 27.41
CA HIS A 2 23.96 -12.66 26.36
C HIS A 2 23.47 -11.79 25.19
N GLU A 3 24.44 -11.12 24.57
CA GLU A 3 24.33 -10.63 23.19
C GLU A 3 24.52 -11.88 22.33
N ASP A 4 23.41 -12.49 21.94
CA ASP A 4 23.34 -13.38 20.79
C ASP A 4 21.99 -13.08 20.13
N GLU A 5 21.85 -11.83 19.66
CA GLU A 5 20.90 -11.55 18.60
C GLU A 5 21.35 -12.35 17.39
N MET A 6 20.47 -13.29 17.07
CA MET A 6 20.54 -14.24 15.98
C MET A 6 20.81 -13.50 14.66
N ASN A 7 22.09 -13.40 14.28
CA ASN A 7 22.53 -12.95 12.98
C ASN A 7 22.02 -13.98 11.96
N ASP A 8 20.82 -13.79 11.44
CA ASP A 8 20.29 -14.62 10.35
C ASP A 8 21.23 -14.39 9.14
N PRO A 9 21.97 -15.42 8.68
CA PRO A 9 22.86 -15.27 7.54
C PRO A 9 22.12 -14.71 6.31
N ASN A 10 20.80 -14.94 6.17
CA ASN A 10 19.99 -14.37 5.10
C ASN A 10 19.85 -12.85 5.19
N GLU A 11 19.76 -12.26 6.39
CA GLU A 11 19.69 -10.80 6.54
C GLU A 11 21.00 -10.13 6.11
N ALA A 12 22.15 -10.74 6.42
CA ALA A 12 23.44 -10.26 5.97
C ALA A 12 23.60 -10.30 4.45
N TYR A 13 23.00 -11.29 3.77
CA TYR A 13 22.98 -11.36 2.30
C TYR A 13 22.05 -10.33 1.68
N VAL A 14 20.83 -10.18 2.21
CA VAL A 14 19.88 -9.16 1.75
C VAL A 14 20.47 -7.76 1.86
N GLY A 15 21.14 -7.44 2.98
CA GLY A 15 21.80 -6.15 3.17
C GLY A 15 22.90 -5.85 2.14
N LYS A 16 23.70 -6.87 1.76
CA LYS A 16 24.74 -6.73 0.73
C LYS A 16 24.14 -6.53 -0.66
N ILE A 17 23.10 -7.28 -1.00
CA ILE A 17 22.39 -7.15 -2.27
C ILE A 17 21.76 -5.75 -2.39
N CYS A 18 21.07 -5.27 -1.35
CA CYS A 18 20.47 -3.93 -1.34
C CYS A 18 21.52 -2.83 -1.53
N THR A 19 22.66 -2.93 -0.86
CA THR A 19 23.77 -1.98 -1.02
C THR A 19 24.31 -1.97 -2.46
N ALA A 20 24.56 -3.15 -3.02
CA ALA A 20 25.05 -3.27 -4.40
C ALA A 20 24.06 -2.71 -5.43
N LEU A 21 22.76 -2.98 -5.25
CA LEU A 21 21.71 -2.45 -6.11
C LEU A 21 21.60 -0.92 -6.00
N LEU A 22 21.71 -0.36 -4.79
CA LEU A 22 21.69 1.09 -4.58
C LEU A 22 22.88 1.77 -5.28
N GLU A 23 24.09 1.23 -5.12
CA GLU A 23 25.30 1.75 -5.78
C GLU A 23 25.21 1.69 -7.31
N TYR A 24 24.56 0.65 -7.83
CA TYR A 24 24.47 0.40 -9.26
C TYR A 24 23.24 1.05 -9.94
N SER A 25 22.23 1.42 -9.17
CA SER A 25 20.95 1.98 -9.67
C SER A 25 21.12 3.16 -10.64
N SER A 26 22.12 4.01 -10.41
CA SER A 26 22.42 5.16 -11.27
C SER A 26 23.07 4.82 -12.62
N LYS A 27 23.54 3.58 -12.78
CA LYS A 27 24.25 3.09 -13.97
C LYS A 27 23.39 2.16 -14.83
N MET A 28 22.24 1.71 -14.30
CA MET A 28 21.34 0.82 -15.01
C MET A 28 20.82 1.48 -16.29
N THR A 29 20.87 0.73 -17.40
CA THR A 29 20.23 1.17 -18.63
C THR A 29 18.72 0.90 -18.57
N PRO A 30 17.89 1.69 -19.28
CA PRO A 30 16.43 1.46 -19.31
C PRO A 30 16.04 0.07 -19.84
N ASP A 31 16.89 -0.53 -20.66
CA ASP A 31 16.65 -1.84 -21.28
C ASP A 31 17.22 -3.01 -20.44
N SER A 32 17.80 -2.72 -19.27
CA SER A 32 18.42 -3.75 -18.41
C SER A 32 17.35 -4.59 -17.73
N TRP A 33 17.29 -5.87 -18.10
CA TRP A 33 16.26 -6.82 -17.66
C TRP A 33 16.72 -7.71 -16.50
N LYS A 34 18.00 -8.07 -16.48
CA LYS A 34 18.58 -8.96 -15.47
C LYS A 34 19.95 -8.46 -15.04
N LEU A 35 20.16 -8.45 -13.72
CA LEU A 35 21.45 -8.14 -13.11
C LEU A 35 22.12 -9.42 -12.64
N HIS A 36 23.35 -9.64 -13.06
CA HIS A 36 24.19 -10.72 -12.56
C HIS A 36 25.04 -10.21 -11.41
N LEU A 37 24.87 -10.84 -10.24
CA LEU A 37 25.70 -10.57 -9.08
C LEU A 37 26.89 -11.54 -9.05
N GLY A 38 28.09 -10.99 -8.89
CA GLY A 38 29.31 -11.75 -8.67
C GLY A 38 29.35 -12.44 -7.31
N SER A 39 30.39 -13.24 -7.07
CA SER A 39 30.59 -13.91 -5.77
C SER A 39 30.81 -12.93 -4.61
N ASP A 40 31.16 -11.68 -4.91
CA ASP A 40 31.28 -10.57 -3.95
C ASP A 40 29.96 -9.79 -3.77
N MET A 41 28.87 -10.25 -4.39
CA MET A 41 27.54 -9.63 -4.40
C MET A 41 27.49 -8.26 -5.07
N LYS A 42 28.47 -7.90 -5.90
CA LYS A 42 28.42 -6.71 -6.75
C LYS A 42 27.83 -7.04 -8.11
N VAL A 43 27.28 -6.03 -8.78
CA VAL A 43 26.74 -6.20 -10.13
C VAL A 43 27.90 -6.31 -11.13
N ASP A 44 28.03 -7.48 -11.76
CA ASP A 44 29.06 -7.80 -12.74
C ASP A 44 28.63 -7.48 -14.17
N SER A 45 27.35 -7.74 -14.48
CA SER A 45 26.81 -7.52 -15.82
C SER A 45 25.29 -7.33 -15.82
N GLU A 46 24.82 -6.72 -16.90
CA GLU A 46 23.41 -6.51 -17.23
C GLU A 46 23.07 -7.30 -18.50
N GLN A 47 21.87 -7.86 -18.56
CA GLN A 47 21.32 -8.49 -19.76
C GLN A 47 20.01 -7.79 -20.13
N GLY A 48 19.84 -7.42 -21.40
CA GLY A 48 18.66 -6.70 -21.89
C GLY A 48 17.65 -7.52 -22.69
N ASP A 49 17.96 -8.78 -23.01
CA ASP A 49 17.04 -9.63 -23.77
C ASP A 49 15.99 -10.26 -22.86
N ILE A 50 14.72 -10.01 -23.19
CA ILE A 50 13.55 -10.65 -22.61
C ILE A 50 13.50 -12.09 -23.13
N GLU A 51 13.69 -13.09 -22.27
CA GLU A 51 13.32 -14.47 -22.62
C GLU A 51 11.79 -14.52 -22.81
N ASP A 52 11.33 -15.10 -23.93
CA ASP A 52 9.92 -15.20 -24.40
C ASP A 52 8.91 -15.81 -23.40
N CYS A 53 9.34 -16.12 -22.18
CA CYS A 53 8.53 -16.67 -21.11
C CYS A 53 8.87 -15.96 -19.80
N ASP A 54 8.53 -14.67 -19.73
CA ASP A 54 8.70 -13.94 -18.49
C ASP A 54 7.74 -14.45 -17.39
N GLN A 55 8.30 -15.10 -16.37
CA GLN A 55 7.63 -15.42 -15.11
C GLN A 55 7.77 -14.29 -14.06
N LEU A 56 8.47 -13.19 -14.36
CA LEU A 56 8.75 -12.08 -13.43
C LEU A 56 7.52 -11.25 -13.09
N GLY A 57 6.36 -11.52 -13.69
CA GLY A 57 5.09 -10.99 -13.20
C GLY A 57 5.04 -9.47 -13.27
N ILE A 58 5.37 -8.91 -14.44
CA ILE A 58 5.14 -7.49 -14.75
C ILE A 58 3.71 -7.14 -14.33
N VAL A 59 3.58 -6.13 -13.46
CA VAL A 59 2.28 -5.66 -13.02
C VAL A 59 1.61 -4.90 -14.15
N TYR A 60 0.56 -5.48 -14.71
CA TYR A 60 -0.31 -4.76 -15.62
C TYR A 60 -1.24 -3.85 -14.84
N HIS A 61 -0.84 -2.59 -14.67
CA HIS A 61 -1.65 -1.59 -13.97
C HIS A 61 -2.95 -1.27 -14.77
N PRO A 62 -4.13 -1.31 -14.11
CA PRO A 62 -5.41 -0.96 -14.71
C PRO A 62 -5.42 0.48 -15.21
N ARG A 63 -6.15 0.73 -16.30
CA ARG A 63 -6.35 2.10 -16.79
C ARG A 63 -7.42 2.79 -15.97
N VAL A 64 -7.24 4.08 -15.74
CA VAL A 64 -8.27 4.91 -15.07
C VAL A 64 -9.61 4.85 -15.81
N GLN A 65 -9.57 4.90 -17.15
CA GLN A 65 -10.77 4.83 -18.00
C GLN A 65 -11.59 3.55 -17.84
N ASP A 66 -10.95 2.43 -17.45
CA ASP A 66 -11.62 1.14 -17.26
C ASP A 66 -12.25 1.04 -15.86
N CYS A 67 -12.06 2.06 -15.01
CA CYS A 67 -12.49 2.10 -13.62
C CYS A 67 -13.39 3.33 -13.34
N PRO A 68 -14.58 3.44 -13.97
CA PRO A 68 -15.43 4.62 -13.85
C PRO A 68 -15.89 4.92 -12.41
N TRP A 69 -15.92 3.90 -11.55
CA TRP A 69 -16.23 4.04 -10.12
C TRP A 69 -15.18 4.86 -9.34
N LEU A 70 -13.98 5.06 -9.90
CA LEU A 70 -12.95 5.93 -9.33
C LEU A 70 -13.06 7.39 -9.80
N ALA A 71 -13.99 7.73 -10.68
CA ALA A 71 -14.08 9.07 -11.29
C ALA A 71 -14.35 10.20 -10.27
N HIS A 72 -14.81 9.87 -9.06
CA HIS A 72 -15.03 10.84 -7.98
C HIS A 72 -13.78 11.18 -7.17
N PHE A 73 -12.67 10.45 -7.39
CA PHE A 73 -11.39 10.72 -6.75
C PHE A 73 -10.48 11.53 -7.67
N ASP A 74 -9.80 12.52 -7.10
CA ASP A 74 -8.75 13.23 -7.81
C ASP A 74 -7.57 12.30 -8.09
N THR A 75 -6.89 12.53 -9.21
CA THR A 75 -5.65 11.84 -9.56
C THR A 75 -4.42 12.70 -9.25
N ILE A 76 -3.28 12.05 -9.00
CA ILE A 76 -1.97 12.70 -8.90
C ILE A 76 -0.91 11.85 -9.60
N SER A 77 0.01 12.49 -10.32
CA SER A 77 1.15 11.76 -10.92
C SER A 77 2.14 11.37 -9.83
N ARG A 78 2.67 10.14 -9.89
CA ARG A 78 3.74 9.69 -8.97
C ARG A 78 4.94 10.64 -8.94
N ALA A 79 5.28 11.28 -10.06
CA ALA A 79 6.39 12.23 -10.16
C ALA A 79 6.17 13.53 -9.35
N GLN A 80 4.92 13.85 -9.00
CA GLN A 80 4.57 15.02 -8.19
C GLN A 80 4.69 14.77 -6.68
N MET A 81 4.96 13.52 -6.29
CA MET A 81 5.07 13.10 -4.90
C MET A 81 6.53 12.87 -4.52
N VAL A 82 6.89 13.32 -3.32
CA VAL A 82 8.22 13.10 -2.75
C VAL A 82 8.09 12.10 -1.61
N GLU A 83 8.85 11.01 -1.70
CA GLU A 83 8.95 10.00 -0.63
C GLU A 83 9.70 10.58 0.56
N VAL A 84 9.17 10.35 1.76
CA VAL A 84 9.78 10.73 3.04
C VAL A 84 10.46 9.53 3.67
N GLU A 85 9.71 8.44 3.81
CA GLU A 85 10.17 7.19 4.40
C GLU A 85 9.26 6.02 3.98
N ARG A 86 9.79 4.81 4.06
CA ARG A 86 9.03 3.57 3.91
C ARG A 86 8.64 3.04 5.28
N ILE A 87 7.33 2.91 5.53
CA ILE A 87 6.81 2.44 6.83
C ILE A 87 6.44 0.95 6.81
N GLN A 88 6.05 0.41 5.65
CA GLN A 88 5.78 -1.01 5.46
C GLN A 88 6.09 -1.44 4.02
N ARG A 89 6.00 -2.74 3.75
CA ARG A 89 6.15 -3.26 2.38
C ARG A 89 5.08 -2.61 1.48
N PHE A 90 5.54 -1.94 0.43
CA PHE A 90 4.71 -1.19 -0.52
C PHE A 90 3.82 -0.09 0.09
N THR A 91 4.25 0.46 1.22
CA THR A 91 3.57 1.57 1.88
C THR A 91 4.61 2.60 2.31
N ASP A 92 4.56 3.76 1.69
CA ASP A 92 5.50 4.85 1.94
C ASP A 92 4.77 6.08 2.47
N VAL A 93 5.39 6.82 3.37
CA VAL A 93 4.97 8.19 3.70
C VAL A 93 5.51 9.11 2.62
N CYS A 94 4.64 9.90 2.02
CA CYS A 94 4.97 10.84 0.96
C CYS A 94 4.43 12.23 1.30
N TYR A 95 4.90 13.25 0.59
CA TYR A 95 4.21 14.53 0.53
C TYR A 95 4.13 15.05 -0.90
N TYR A 96 3.12 15.89 -1.15
CA TYR A 96 3.02 16.68 -2.36
C TYR A 96 2.63 18.13 -2.03
N ARG A 97 2.79 19.03 -3.00
CA ARG A 97 2.50 20.45 -2.83
C ARG A 97 1.14 20.79 -3.41
N THR A 98 0.39 21.62 -2.69
CA THR A 98 -0.85 22.24 -3.15
C THR A 98 -0.76 23.76 -2.92
N LEU A 99 -1.69 24.52 -3.50
CA LEU A 99 -1.75 25.97 -3.29
C LEU A 99 -1.98 26.33 -1.81
N GLN A 100 -2.75 25.51 -1.09
CA GLN A 100 -3.14 25.76 0.30
C GLN A 100 -2.19 25.12 1.31
N ASN A 101 -1.57 24.00 0.94
CA ASN A 101 -0.64 23.27 1.79
C ASN A 101 0.64 22.94 0.99
N PRO A 102 1.77 23.61 1.29
CA PRO A 102 3.03 23.41 0.58
C PRO A 102 3.71 22.09 0.92
N ARG A 103 3.21 21.33 1.90
CA ARG A 103 3.71 20.01 2.31
C ARG A 103 2.56 19.16 2.84
N LYS A 104 1.66 18.75 1.95
CA LYS A 104 0.56 17.85 2.31
C LYS A 104 1.08 16.41 2.41
N SER A 105 1.25 15.93 3.63
CA SER A 105 1.71 14.57 3.93
C SER A 105 0.59 13.55 3.78
N VAL A 106 0.91 12.40 3.20
CA VAL A 106 -0.01 11.30 2.92
C VAL A 106 0.71 9.96 3.06
N VAL A 107 -0.05 8.89 3.23
CA VAL A 107 0.46 7.52 3.10
C VAL A 107 0.11 7.02 1.72
N PHE A 108 1.11 6.56 0.97
CA PHE A 108 0.99 6.01 -0.37
C PHE A 108 1.08 4.49 -0.33
N LYS A 109 0.01 3.81 -0.74
CA LYS A 109 -0.03 2.36 -0.92
C LYS A 109 0.05 2.01 -2.40
N TYR A 110 0.95 1.08 -2.74
CA TYR A 110 1.22 0.69 -4.13
C TYR A 110 1.56 -0.80 -4.25
N ALA A 111 1.75 -1.28 -5.47
CA ALA A 111 2.24 -2.63 -5.73
C ALA A 111 2.95 -2.65 -7.08
N PHE A 112 4.16 -3.20 -7.12
CA PHE A 112 4.95 -3.37 -8.36
C PHE A 112 5.32 -4.84 -8.62
N VAL A 113 4.77 -5.77 -7.82
CA VAL A 113 4.88 -7.22 -8.04
C VAL A 113 3.49 -7.84 -8.15
N ILE A 114 3.29 -8.72 -9.14
CA ILE A 114 1.96 -9.29 -9.47
C ILE A 114 1.31 -10.01 -8.27
N GLN A 115 2.13 -10.60 -7.38
CA GLN A 115 1.64 -11.32 -6.20
C GLN A 115 0.99 -10.39 -5.17
N ASN A 116 1.22 -9.08 -5.20
CA ASN A 116 0.61 -8.15 -4.26
C ASN A 116 -0.38 -7.18 -4.92
N PHE A 117 -0.39 -7.14 -6.25
CA PHE A 117 -1.28 -6.27 -7.00
C PHE A 117 -2.76 -6.54 -6.69
N HIS A 118 -3.16 -7.82 -6.58
CA HIS A 118 -4.54 -8.18 -6.24
C HIS A 118 -4.94 -7.70 -4.85
N ASN A 119 -4.05 -7.78 -3.86
CA ASN A 119 -4.33 -7.31 -2.51
C ASN A 119 -4.50 -5.78 -2.47
N LEU A 120 -3.66 -5.03 -3.20
CA LEU A 120 -3.82 -3.58 -3.33
C LEU A 120 -5.14 -3.22 -4.01
N TRP A 121 -5.52 -3.98 -5.06
CA TRP A 121 -6.74 -3.72 -5.81
C TRP A 121 -8.00 -3.98 -4.97
N ASP A 122 -8.04 -5.11 -4.28
CA ASP A 122 -9.13 -5.45 -3.35
C ASP A 122 -9.20 -4.41 -2.21
N GLU A 123 -8.05 -4.01 -1.66
CA GLU A 123 -7.97 -2.99 -0.62
C GLU A 123 -8.51 -1.63 -1.11
N LEU A 124 -8.09 -1.17 -2.28
CA LEU A 124 -8.57 0.08 -2.88
C LEU A 124 -10.09 0.05 -3.08
N GLN A 125 -10.64 -1.05 -3.60
CA GLN A 125 -12.09 -1.17 -3.80
C GLN A 125 -12.87 -1.09 -2.49
N ILE A 126 -12.36 -1.71 -1.42
CA ILE A 126 -12.99 -1.62 -0.10
C ILE A 126 -12.90 -0.18 0.40
N TRP A 127 -11.70 0.40 0.40
CA TRP A 127 -11.48 1.75 0.92
C TRP A 127 -12.31 2.81 0.20
N ALA A 128 -12.37 2.74 -1.13
CA ALA A 128 -13.13 3.67 -1.97
C ALA A 128 -14.66 3.54 -1.80
N SER A 129 -15.14 2.39 -1.34
CA SER A 129 -16.58 2.18 -1.08
C SER A 129 -17.05 2.66 0.29
N ILE A 130 -16.12 2.81 1.23
CA ILE A 130 -16.45 3.23 2.60
C ILE A 130 -16.78 4.73 2.56
N PRO A 131 -18.00 5.15 2.99
CA PRO A 131 -18.32 6.56 3.15
C PRO A 131 -17.36 7.25 4.11
N ARG A 132 -17.34 8.59 4.12
CA ARG A 132 -16.52 9.32 5.10
C ARG A 132 -16.88 8.89 6.52
N HIS A 133 -15.90 8.35 7.23
CA HIS A 133 -16.09 7.77 8.55
C HIS A 133 -15.06 8.35 9.55
N PRO A 134 -15.47 8.74 10.78
CA PRO A 134 -14.59 9.43 11.72
C PRO A 134 -13.39 8.59 12.19
N SER A 135 -13.52 7.26 12.20
CA SER A 135 -12.47 6.34 12.61
C SER A 135 -11.83 5.58 11.46
N ILE A 136 -12.01 6.01 10.20
CA ILE A 136 -11.31 5.43 9.03
C ILE A 136 -10.77 6.60 8.20
N PRO A 137 -9.44 6.71 7.97
CA PRO A 137 -8.90 7.78 7.12
C PRO A 137 -9.48 7.68 5.71
N PRO A 138 -9.94 8.76 5.07
CA PRO A 138 -10.44 8.69 3.71
C PRO A 138 -9.29 8.55 2.70
N VAL A 139 -9.62 7.99 1.52
CA VAL A 139 -8.78 8.07 0.33
C VAL A 139 -8.62 9.54 -0.06
N ASP A 140 -7.38 9.97 -0.30
CA ASP A 140 -7.02 11.32 -0.72
C ASP A 140 -6.98 11.42 -2.25
N LYS A 141 -6.14 10.60 -2.91
CA LYS A 141 -5.97 10.61 -4.37
C LYS A 141 -5.65 9.22 -4.94
N ILE A 142 -5.96 9.04 -6.21
CA ILE A 142 -5.47 7.90 -6.99
C ILE A 142 -4.13 8.28 -7.62
N VAL A 143 -3.11 7.45 -7.40
CA VAL A 143 -1.77 7.72 -7.94
C VAL A 143 -1.66 7.07 -9.31
N VAL A 144 -1.28 7.87 -10.29
CA VAL A 144 -1.26 7.47 -11.69
C VAL A 144 0.08 7.73 -12.37
N GLU A 145 0.30 7.05 -13.49
CA GLU A 145 1.42 7.25 -14.40
C GLU A 145 0.97 7.06 -15.85
N GLY A 146 1.73 7.62 -16.80
CA GLY A 146 1.42 7.64 -18.24
C GLY A 146 1.06 9.03 -18.75
N GLU A 147 1.30 9.27 -20.03
CA GLU A 147 0.97 10.53 -20.72
C GLU A 147 -0.38 10.44 -21.43
N ASP A 148 -0.52 9.47 -22.36
CA ASP A 148 -1.74 9.26 -23.13
C ASP A 148 -2.75 8.32 -22.44
N GLU A 149 -2.24 7.31 -21.73
CA GLU A 149 -3.05 6.31 -21.02
C GLU A 149 -2.68 6.29 -19.54
N LEU A 150 -3.50 6.92 -18.69
CA LEU A 150 -3.28 6.93 -17.25
C LEU A 150 -3.52 5.55 -16.63
N ARG A 151 -2.48 5.01 -16.01
CA ARG A 151 -2.42 3.72 -15.30
C ARG A 151 -2.44 3.94 -13.80
N ILE A 152 -3.18 3.12 -13.06
CA ILE A 152 -3.32 3.23 -11.61
C ILE A 152 -2.18 2.47 -10.93
N LEU A 153 -1.24 3.21 -10.32
CA LEU A 153 -0.14 2.64 -9.55
C LEU A 153 -0.53 2.27 -8.12
N GLY A 154 -1.52 3.00 -7.57
CA GLY A 154 -1.99 2.83 -6.21
C GLY A 154 -2.83 4.01 -5.75
N PHE A 155 -2.87 4.25 -4.45
CA PHE A 155 -3.69 5.32 -3.88
C PHE A 155 -3.06 5.90 -2.62
N THR A 156 -3.45 7.13 -2.29
CA THR A 156 -3.05 7.80 -1.06
C THR A 156 -4.19 7.89 -0.07
N ILE A 157 -3.86 7.84 1.22
CA ILE A 157 -4.77 8.14 2.33
C ILE A 157 -4.16 9.26 3.19
N PHE A 158 -4.98 9.93 4.00
CA PHE A 158 -4.45 10.91 4.94
C PHE A 158 -3.54 10.27 5.98
N LEU A 159 -2.38 10.91 6.20
CA LEU A 159 -1.45 10.52 7.24
C LEU A 159 -2.04 10.87 8.62
N VAL A 160 -1.91 9.94 9.57
CA VAL A 160 -2.33 10.10 10.96
C VAL A 160 -1.09 10.16 11.84
N HIS A 161 -0.94 11.20 12.65
CA HIS A 161 0.34 11.55 13.29
C HIS A 161 0.55 11.03 14.73
N GLY A 162 -0.46 10.50 15.41
CA GLY A 162 -0.34 10.09 16.82
C GLY A 162 0.20 8.67 17.05
N GLY A 163 0.67 7.98 16.01
CA GLY A 163 1.32 6.67 16.12
C GLY A 163 0.36 5.49 16.26
N ASN A 164 0.92 4.27 16.26
CA ASN A 164 0.15 3.04 16.37
C ASN A 164 -0.04 2.61 17.83
N MET A 165 -1.19 1.99 18.13
CA MET A 165 -1.52 1.54 19.48
C MET A 165 -0.64 0.37 19.96
N GLN A 166 0.04 -0.34 19.06
CA GLN A 166 0.95 -1.41 19.47
C GLN A 166 2.17 -0.89 20.25
N GLU A 167 2.59 0.33 19.98
CA GLU A 167 3.67 1.01 20.69
C GLU A 167 3.22 1.65 22.02
N PHE A 168 1.91 1.73 22.27
CA PHE A 168 1.40 2.42 23.44
C PHE A 168 1.56 1.55 24.70
N PRO A 169 1.83 2.15 25.87
CA PRO A 169 1.77 1.43 27.13
C PRO A 169 0.39 0.81 27.32
N ARG A 170 0.33 -0.47 27.74
CA ARG A 170 -0.97 -1.17 27.96
C ARG A 170 -1.89 -0.46 28.96
N SER A 171 -1.33 0.37 29.85
CA SER A 171 -2.08 1.18 30.82
C SER A 171 -2.78 2.40 30.22
N LEU A 172 -2.51 2.75 28.96
CA LEU A 172 -3.00 3.96 28.30
C LEU A 172 -4.33 3.77 27.55
N ILE A 173 -4.86 2.54 27.47
CA ILE A 173 -6.07 2.26 26.68
C ILE A 173 -7.28 2.97 27.30
N LYS A 174 -7.82 3.94 26.57
CA LYS A 174 -9.02 4.70 26.96
C LYS A 174 -10.29 3.95 26.59
N PHE A 175 -11.31 4.04 27.44
CA PHE A 175 -12.63 3.48 27.14
C PHE A 175 -13.28 4.15 25.91
N SER A 176 -13.05 5.45 25.69
CA SER A 176 -13.52 6.18 24.51
C SER A 176 -13.00 5.58 23.20
N TRP A 177 -11.73 5.14 23.18
CA TRP A 177 -11.15 4.48 22.02
C TRP A 177 -11.81 3.14 21.74
N LEU A 178 -12.12 2.35 22.79
CA LEU A 178 -12.86 1.10 22.63
C LEU A 178 -14.27 1.34 22.06
N GLN A 179 -14.98 2.37 22.53
CA GLN A 179 -16.30 2.72 22.00
C GLN A 179 -16.24 3.11 20.52
N GLN A 180 -15.26 3.92 20.13
CA GLN A 180 -15.04 4.29 18.73
C GLN A 180 -14.71 3.06 17.88
N LEU A 181 -13.94 2.10 18.40
CA LEU A 181 -13.61 0.87 17.68
C LEU A 181 -14.84 0.02 17.45
N ILE A 182 -15.66 -0.17 18.49
CA ILE A 182 -16.91 -0.93 18.38
C ILE A 182 -17.81 -0.28 17.33
N GLN A 183 -17.97 1.04 17.37
CA GLN A 183 -18.78 1.75 16.37
C GLN A 183 -18.24 1.56 14.94
N ALA A 184 -16.93 1.71 14.75
CA ALA A 184 -16.32 1.53 13.43
C ALA A 184 -16.51 0.10 12.89
N VAL A 185 -16.45 -0.90 13.78
CA VAL A 185 -16.65 -2.31 13.43
C VAL A 185 -18.12 -2.62 13.15
N ASP A 186 -19.04 -2.04 13.91
CA ASP A 186 -20.48 -2.16 13.67
C ASP A 186 -20.85 -1.53 12.33
N ASP A 187 -20.37 -0.32 12.03
CA ASP A 187 -20.59 0.34 10.74
C ASP A 187 -20.02 -0.50 9.58
N LEU A 188 -18.79 -1.00 9.72
CA LEU A 188 -18.19 -1.88 8.71
C LEU A 188 -19.03 -3.14 8.47
N ASN A 189 -19.40 -3.84 9.53
CA ASN A 189 -20.08 -5.14 9.43
C ASN A 189 -21.55 -4.99 9.04
N LEU A 190 -22.29 -4.09 9.70
CA LEU A 190 -23.74 -4.02 9.62
C LEU A 190 -24.21 -3.08 8.51
N GLU A 191 -23.51 -1.98 8.26
CA GLU A 191 -23.92 -0.96 7.28
C GLU A 191 -23.20 -1.13 5.94
N TYR A 192 -21.88 -1.37 5.96
CA TYR A 192 -21.07 -1.43 4.73
C TYR A 192 -20.86 -2.85 4.20
N GLY A 193 -21.21 -3.86 4.98
CA GLY A 193 -21.04 -5.26 4.62
C GLY A 193 -19.57 -5.65 4.40
N VAL A 194 -18.64 -5.08 5.16
CA VAL A 194 -17.20 -5.30 5.08
C VAL A 194 -16.68 -5.92 6.38
N TRP A 195 -15.91 -7.01 6.26
CA TRP A 195 -15.14 -7.59 7.35
C TRP A 195 -13.68 -7.18 7.24
N HIS A 196 -13.16 -6.46 8.23
CA HIS A 196 -11.74 -6.06 8.26
C HIS A 196 -10.79 -7.27 8.37
N ARG A 197 -11.15 -8.24 9.21
CA ARG A 197 -10.42 -9.51 9.49
C ARG A 197 -9.02 -9.39 10.11
N ASP A 198 -8.43 -8.20 10.15
CA ASP A 198 -7.16 -7.97 10.86
C ASP A 198 -7.22 -6.82 11.86
N ILE A 199 -8.19 -6.84 12.77
CA ILE A 199 -8.31 -5.83 13.83
C ILE A 199 -7.29 -6.17 14.92
N ALA A 200 -6.22 -5.39 14.98
CA ALA A 200 -5.13 -5.55 15.92
C ALA A 200 -4.51 -4.18 16.29
N PRO A 201 -3.80 -4.05 17.43
CA PRO A 201 -3.20 -2.77 17.84
C PRO A 201 -2.29 -2.10 16.80
N ARG A 202 -1.59 -2.86 15.96
CA ARG A 202 -0.79 -2.31 14.84
C ARG A 202 -1.60 -1.58 13.78
N ASN A 203 -2.88 -1.93 13.65
CA ASN A 203 -3.80 -1.38 12.66
C ASN A 203 -4.73 -0.32 13.25
N LEU A 204 -4.46 0.11 14.49
CA LEU A 204 -5.17 1.18 15.17
C LEU A 204 -4.19 2.33 15.41
N LEU A 205 -4.43 3.46 14.77
CA LEU A 205 -3.71 4.70 15.01
C LEU A 205 -4.52 5.61 15.93
N VAL A 206 -3.86 6.51 16.63
CA VAL A 206 -4.54 7.62 17.34
C VAL A 206 -4.24 8.92 16.60
N GLY A 207 -5.27 9.69 16.26
CA GLY A 207 -5.12 10.99 15.61
C GLY A 207 -4.83 12.11 16.60
N ASP A 208 -4.46 13.27 16.07
CA ASP A 208 -4.26 14.51 16.86
C ASP A 208 -5.55 14.98 17.54
N ASP A 209 -6.70 14.49 17.05
CA ASP A 209 -8.04 14.68 17.62
C ASP A 209 -8.36 13.73 18.79
N ASP A 210 -7.38 12.95 19.26
CA ASP A 210 -7.53 11.90 20.28
C ASP A 210 -8.56 10.81 19.89
N ALA A 211 -8.82 10.65 18.60
CA ALA A 211 -9.71 9.63 18.06
C ALA A 211 -8.92 8.50 17.39
N ILE A 212 -9.41 7.27 17.51
CA ILE A 212 -8.80 6.14 16.82
C ILE A 212 -9.07 6.20 15.32
N LYS A 213 -8.13 5.68 14.54
CA LYS A 213 -8.23 5.47 13.10
C LYS A 213 -7.86 4.03 12.79
N LEU A 214 -8.83 3.23 12.34
CA LEU A 214 -8.63 1.89 11.82
C LEU A 214 -8.04 1.99 10.41
N ILE A 215 -6.96 1.26 10.17
CA ILE A 215 -6.23 1.23 8.91
C ILE A 215 -5.97 -0.21 8.46
N ASP A 216 -5.47 -0.36 7.24
CA ASP A 216 -4.97 -1.60 6.65
C ASP A 216 -6.06 -2.65 6.32
N PHE A 217 -6.74 -2.42 5.19
CA PHE A 217 -7.83 -3.27 4.69
C PHE A 217 -7.32 -4.36 3.72
N ASN A 218 -6.02 -4.66 3.70
CA ASN A 218 -5.38 -5.67 2.85
C ASN A 218 -5.98 -7.10 3.02
N PHE A 219 -6.49 -7.42 4.20
CA PHE A 219 -7.19 -8.67 4.50
C PHE A 219 -8.70 -8.52 4.49
N ALA A 220 -9.27 -7.36 4.17
CA ALA A 220 -10.71 -7.18 4.25
C ALA A 220 -11.46 -7.98 3.16
N LEU A 221 -12.75 -8.19 3.38
CA LEU A 221 -13.67 -8.86 2.46
C LEU A 221 -15.06 -8.23 2.53
N ARG A 222 -15.80 -8.27 1.42
CA ARG A 222 -17.25 -8.03 1.47
C ARG A 222 -18.01 -9.30 1.81
N PHE A 223 -19.15 -9.15 2.48
CA PHE A 223 -20.08 -10.28 2.66
C PHE A 223 -20.46 -10.87 1.30
N GLY A 224 -20.44 -12.20 1.21
CA GLY A 224 -20.79 -12.93 0.00
C GLY A 224 -19.63 -13.20 -0.95
N GLU A 225 -18.51 -12.48 -0.85
CA GLU A 225 -17.31 -12.78 -1.64
C GLU A 225 -16.57 -14.01 -1.07
N ARG A 226 -16.46 -15.08 -1.87
CA ARG A 226 -15.60 -16.22 -1.51
C ARG A 226 -14.16 -15.93 -1.94
N PHE A 227 -13.18 -16.49 -1.22
CA PHE A 227 -11.75 -16.39 -1.54
C PHE A 227 -11.39 -16.75 -3.01
N GLY A 228 -12.23 -17.52 -3.70
CA GLY A 228 -12.05 -17.89 -5.11
C GLY A 228 -12.57 -16.88 -6.14
N ASP A 229 -13.47 -15.97 -5.76
CA ASP A 229 -14.08 -14.99 -6.67
C ASP A 229 -13.17 -13.79 -6.97
N ARG A 230 -12.14 -13.58 -6.13
CA ARG A 230 -11.11 -12.53 -6.30
C ARG A 230 -10.39 -12.58 -7.65
N ARG A 231 -10.37 -13.74 -8.34
CA ARG A 231 -9.75 -13.87 -9.67
C ARG A 231 -10.65 -13.38 -10.82
N GLN A 232 -11.96 -13.23 -10.61
CA GLN A 232 -12.90 -12.82 -11.67
C GLN A 232 -13.12 -11.30 -11.74
N THR A 233 -12.85 -10.57 -10.65
CA THR A 233 -12.99 -9.10 -10.56
C THR A 233 -11.99 -8.34 -11.45
N HIS A 234 -10.96 -9.02 -11.96
CA HIS A 234 -9.89 -8.44 -12.78
C HIS A 234 -10.33 -8.16 -14.24
N ARG A 235 -11.57 -8.51 -14.62
CA ARG A 235 -12.15 -8.22 -15.96
C ARG A 235 -13.28 -7.18 -15.94
N GLY A 236 -13.29 -6.26 -14.97
CA GLY A 236 -14.18 -5.10 -15.03
C GLY A 236 -15.69 -5.42 -15.07
N LYS A 237 -16.11 -6.58 -14.56
CA LYS A 237 -17.53 -6.92 -14.41
C LYS A 237 -17.87 -7.07 -12.93
N PHE A 238 -18.46 -6.02 -12.38
CA PHE A 238 -19.36 -6.17 -11.24
C PHE A 238 -20.78 -5.98 -11.77
N ILE A 239 -21.56 -7.07 -11.74
CA ILE A 239 -22.99 -7.04 -12.00
C ILE A 239 -23.63 -6.89 -10.62
N TRP A 240 -24.37 -5.81 -10.44
CA TRP A 240 -25.34 -5.68 -9.35
C TRP A 240 -26.65 -6.32 -9.82
N GLU A 241 -27.15 -7.31 -9.09
CA GLU A 241 -28.58 -7.64 -9.02
C GLU A 241 -29.02 -7.51 -7.57
#